data_AF-A0A8T5EG80-F1
#
_entry.id   AF-A0A8T5EG80-F1
#
_cell.length_a   1.000
_cell.length_b   1.000
_cell.length_c   1.000
_cell.angle_alpha   90.00
_cell.angle_beta   90.00
_cell.angle_gamma   90.00
#
_symmetry.space_group_name_H-M   'P 1'
#
loop_
_entity.id
_entity.type
_entity.pdbx_description
1 polymer ?
#
loop_
_entity_poly.entity_id
_entity_poly.type
_entity_poly.pdbx_seq_one_letter_code
_entity_poly.pdbx_strand_id
1 'polypeptide(L)'
;MTGTNMVVIQCPHCEEEVALEDGAFRLFDCPHCDEEFEYESSTNSGAVYEISKAGINATLKVGLGLLFGSILAIIIGFTFLNGAINDFGDNAAEC
;
A
#
# COMPACT_ATOMS: atom_id res chain seq x y z
N MET A 1 19.77 -8.29 33.95
CA MET A 1 19.26 -6.91 34.05
C MET A 1 18.64 -6.58 32.69
N THR A 2 17.43 -7.06 32.41
CA THR A 2 16.71 -6.68 31.20
C THR A 2 15.93 -5.42 31.54
N GLY A 3 16.53 -4.26 31.26
CA GLY A 3 15.82 -2.99 31.36
C GLY A 3 14.79 -2.95 30.24
N THR A 4 13.51 -3.02 30.59
CA THR A 4 12.41 -2.67 29.70
C THR A 4 12.53 -1.18 29.41
N ASN A 5 13.12 -0.82 28.27
CA ASN A 5 13.07 0.55 27.80
C ASN A 5 11.64 0.79 27.30
N MET A 6 11.04 1.94 27.62
CA MET A 6 9.69 2.29 27.21
C MET A 6 9.81 3.45 26.23
N VAL A 7 9.18 3.32 25.08
CA VAL A 7 9.19 4.34 24.03
C VAL A 7 7.84 5.02 24.00
N VAL A 8 7.84 6.35 24.04
CA VAL A 8 6.62 7.16 23.89
C VAL A 8 6.47 7.49 22.41
N ILE A 9 5.35 7.09 21.83
CA ILE A 9 5.01 7.32 20.43
C ILE A 9 3.68 8.05 20.33
N GLN A 10 3.38 8.68 19.20
CA GLN A 10 2.06 9.27 18.98
C GLN A 10 1.19 8.30 18.19
N CYS A 11 -0.05 8.12 18.64
CA CYS A 11 -1.04 7.34 17.90
C CYS A 11 -1.40 8.05 16.59
N PRO A 12 -1.41 7.35 15.44
CA PRO A 12 -1.79 7.96 14.16
C PRO A 12 -3.28 8.32 14.05
N HIS A 13 -4.12 7.82 14.96
CA HIS A 13 -5.58 8.01 14.91
C HIS A 13 -6.06 9.17 15.78
N CYS A 14 -5.48 9.35 16.96
CA CYS A 14 -5.87 10.41 17.90
C CYS A 14 -4.75 11.41 18.23
N GLU A 15 -3.55 11.22 17.68
CA GLU A 15 -2.35 12.04 17.95
C GLU A 15 -1.94 12.09 19.43
N GLU A 16 -2.52 11.24 20.28
CA GLU A 16 -2.17 11.15 21.69
C GLU A 16 -0.92 10.29 21.91
N GLU A 17 -0.18 10.62 22.96
CA GLU A 17 1.03 9.90 23.36
C GLU A 17 0.66 8.55 23.98
N VAL A 18 1.28 7.49 23.48
CA VAL A 18 1.13 6.11 23.94
C VAL A 18 2.52 5.57 24.29
N ALA A 19 2.64 5.02 25.49
CA ALA A 19 3.87 4.36 25.93
C ALA A 19 3.83 2.89 25.53
N LEU A 20 4.77 2.48 24.67
CA LEU A 20 4.96 1.10 24.24
C LEU A 20 6.30 0.55 24.77
N GLU A 21 6.42 -0.77 24.85
CA GLU A 21 7.68 -1.40 25.19
C GLU A 21 8.69 -1.23 24.03
N ASP A 22 9.95 -0.92 24.34
CA ASP A 22 11.03 -0.89 23.36
C ASP A 22 11.24 -2.31 22.82
N GLY A 23 11.25 -2.45 21.50
CA GLY A 23 11.26 -3.77 20.87
C GLY A 23 9.87 -4.33 20.57
N ALA A 24 8.79 -3.60 20.86
CA ALA A 24 7.43 -4.06 20.56
C ALA A 24 7.16 -3.97 19.03
N PHE A 25 6.60 -5.05 18.48
CA PHE A 25 6.30 -5.22 17.06
C PHE A 25 4.88 -5.78 16.89
N ARG A 26 4.20 -5.36 15.82
CA ARG A 26 2.81 -5.69 15.39
C ARG A 26 1.77 -4.62 15.74
N LEU A 27 0.51 -5.04 15.85
CA LEU A 27 -0.67 -4.25 16.15
C LEU A 27 -0.75 -3.99 17.66
N PHE A 28 -0.90 -2.73 18.01
CA PHE A 28 -1.16 -2.26 19.36
C PHE A 28 -2.50 -1.56 19.39
N ASP A 29 -3.25 -1.79 20.46
CA ASP A 29 -4.47 -1.06 20.75
C ASP A 29 -4.09 0.28 21.38
N CYS A 30 -4.58 1.37 20.81
CA CYS A 30 -4.45 2.67 21.45
C CYS A 30 -5.36 2.75 22.68
N PRO A 31 -4.85 3.05 23.89
CA PRO A 31 -5.69 3.16 25.09
C PRO A 31 -6.62 4.39 25.09
N HIS A 32 -6.47 5.30 24.13
CA HIS A 32 -7.23 6.54 24.05
C HIS A 32 -8.38 6.47 23.05
N CYS A 33 -8.19 5.79 21.92
CA CYS A 33 -9.23 5.65 20.88
C CYS A 33 -9.69 4.19 20.66
N ASP A 34 -9.13 3.23 21.39
CA ASP A 34 -9.39 1.78 21.26
C ASP A 34 -9.21 1.25 19.82
N GLU A 35 -8.44 1.98 18.99
CA GLU A 35 -8.20 1.62 17.61
C GLU A 35 -6.82 0.98 17.45
N GLU A 36 -6.78 -0.09 16.67
CA GLU A 36 -5.57 -0.85 16.38
C GLU A 36 -4.67 -0.04 15.44
N PHE A 37 -3.38 0.00 15.75
CA PHE A 37 -2.36 0.58 14.88
C PHE A 37 -1.11 -0.28 14.86
N GLU A 38 -0.46 -0.34 13.70
CA GLU A 38 0.80 -1.08 13.54
C GLU A 38 1.98 -0.22 13.99
N TYR A 39 2.83 -0.80 14.85
CA TYR A 39 4.06 -0.17 15.30
C TYR A 39 5.24 -1.14 15.16
N GLU A 40 6.32 -0.65 14.57
CA GLU A 40 7.58 -1.36 14.45
C GLU A 40 8.68 -0.60 15.21
N SER A 41 9.18 -1.21 16.30
CA SER A 41 10.37 -0.69 16.96
C SER A 41 11.56 -0.75 15.99
N SER A 42 12.23 0.36 15.75
CA SER A 42 13.36 0.47 14.82
C SER A 42 14.65 -0.23 15.29
N THR A 43 14.58 -1.20 16.21
CA THR A 43 15.74 -1.83 16.87
C THR A 43 16.37 -2.98 16.07
N ASN A 44 15.89 -3.30 14.87
CA ASN A 44 16.69 -4.11 13.94
C ASN A 44 16.37 -3.76 12.49
N SER A 45 17.43 -3.52 11.72
CA SER A 45 17.42 -3.46 10.26
C SER A 45 16.82 -4.75 9.70
N GLY A 46 15.53 -4.74 9.43
CA GLY A 46 14.76 -5.93 9.05
C GLY A 46 13.66 -5.57 8.06
N ALA A 47 14.07 -5.02 6.91
CA ALA A 47 13.29 -4.98 5.68
C ALA A 47 11.80 -4.61 5.81
N VAL A 48 11.51 -3.40 6.29
CA VAL A 48 10.48 -2.62 5.58
C VAL A 48 10.97 -2.54 4.15
N TYR A 49 10.11 -2.89 3.19
CA TYR A 49 10.32 -2.49 1.80
C TYR A 49 10.20 -0.95 1.79
N GLU A 50 11.24 -0.27 2.28
CA GLU A 50 11.49 1.10 1.90
C GLU A 50 11.50 1.06 0.37
N ILE A 51 10.43 1.61 -0.22
CA ILE A 51 10.41 1.98 -1.62
C ILE A 51 11.64 2.84 -1.77
N SER A 52 12.65 2.22 -2.35
CA SER A 52 14.02 2.60 -2.16
C SER A 52 14.16 4.10 -2.38
N LYS A 53 14.65 4.81 -1.35
CA LYS A 53 15.31 6.09 -1.54
C LYS A 53 16.64 5.92 -2.30
N ALA A 54 16.86 4.82 -3.02
CA ALA A 54 17.80 4.76 -4.12
C ALA A 54 17.27 5.66 -5.23
N GLY A 55 18.07 6.67 -5.56
CA GLY A 55 17.75 7.63 -6.61
C GLY A 55 17.20 6.94 -7.85
N ILE A 56 15.96 7.29 -8.20
CA ILE A 56 15.32 6.92 -9.45
C ILE A 56 16.20 7.50 -10.55
N ASN A 57 17.06 6.67 -11.15
CA ASN A 57 17.87 7.09 -12.29
C ASN A 57 16.91 7.48 -13.42
N ALA A 58 17.26 8.53 -14.15
CA ALA A 58 16.39 9.13 -15.18
C ALA A 58 15.90 8.12 -16.25
N THR A 59 16.54 6.95 -16.35
CA THR A 59 16.18 5.83 -17.22
C THR A 59 14.94 5.05 -16.75
N LEU A 60 14.72 4.84 -15.45
CA LEU A 60 13.54 4.09 -14.95
C LEU A 60 12.23 4.89 -15.08
N LYS A 61 12.36 6.23 -15.14
CA LYS A 61 11.24 7.18 -15.25
C LYS A 61 10.45 7.01 -16.55
N VAL A 62 11.10 6.59 -17.63
CA VAL A 62 10.48 6.34 -18.95
C VAL A 62 9.90 4.92 -19.02
N GLY A 63 10.57 3.94 -18.43
CA GLY A 63 10.11 2.54 -18.40
C GLY A 63 8.78 2.37 -17.68
N LEU A 64 8.58 3.09 -16.57
CA LEU A 64 7.33 3.03 -15.81
C LEU A 64 6.13 3.58 -16.62
N GLY A 65 6.34 4.69 -17.34
CA GLY A 65 5.30 5.27 -18.20
C GLY A 65 4.88 4.35 -19.35
N LEU A 66 5.81 3.59 -19.93
CA LEU A 66 5.51 2.61 -20.98
C LEU A 66 4.69 1.42 -20.45
N LEU A 67 4.98 0.97 -19.22
CA LEU A 67 4.23 -0.12 -18.59
C LEU A 67 2.79 0.31 -18.29
N PHE A 68 2.60 1.47 -17.67
CA PHE A 68 1.26 2.02 -17.41
C PHE A 68 0.50 2.35 -18.70
N GLY A 69 1.18 2.93 -19.70
CA GLY A 69 0.60 3.22 -21.01
C GLY A 69 0.15 1.97 -21.76
N SER A 70 0.95 0.89 -21.72
CA SER A 70 0.62 -0.39 -22.34
C SER A 70 -0.62 -1.03 -21.71
N ILE A 71 -0.70 -1.04 -20.37
CA ILE A 71 -1.84 -1.59 -19.62
C ILE A 71 -3.12 -0.80 -19.93
N LEU A 72 -3.05 0.54 -19.97
CA LEU A 72 -4.18 1.39 -20.33
C LEU A 72 -4.67 1.12 -21.77
N ALA A 73 -3.75 0.98 -22.73
CA ALA A 73 -4.10 0.66 -24.10
C ALA A 73 -4.80 -0.70 -24.25
N ILE A 74 -4.36 -1.71 -23.49
CA ILE A 74 -4.99 -3.04 -23.47
C ILE A 74 -6.40 -2.96 -22.87
N ILE A 75 -6.58 -2.26 -21.74
CA ILE A 75 -7.90 -2.11 -21.09
C ILE A 75 -8.87 -1.39 -22.04
N ILE A 76 -8.43 -0.28 -22.65
CA ILE A 76 -9.25 0.49 -23.60
C ILE A 76 -9.62 -0.42 -24.79
N GLY A 77 -8.65 -1.07 -25.42
CA GLY A 77 -8.89 -1.99 -26.52
C GLY A 77 -9.85 -3.13 -26.16
N PHE A 78 -9.73 -3.70 -24.96
CA PHE A 78 -10.62 -4.75 -24.46
C PHE A 78 -12.05 -4.24 -24.24
N THR A 79 -12.23 -3.03 -23.69
CA THR A 79 -13.57 -2.43 -23.55
C THR A 79 -14.23 -2.14 -24.90
N PHE A 80 -13.45 -1.65 -25.88
CA PHE A 80 -13.94 -1.44 -27.25
C PHE A 80 -14.31 -2.76 -27.94
N LEU A 81 -13.49 -3.80 -27.78
CA LEU A 81 -13.76 -5.13 -28.35
C LEU A 81 -15.00 -5.76 -27.70
N ASN A 82 -15.13 -5.67 -26.38
CA ASN A 82 -16.33 -6.14 -25.68
C ASN A 82 -17.57 -5.36 -26.11
N GLY A 83 -17.48 -4.04 -26.28
CA GLY A 83 -18.57 -3.22 -26.81
C GLY A 83 -19.03 -3.67 -28.21
N ALA A 84 -18.09 -4.04 -29.09
CA ALA A 84 -18.42 -4.60 -30.39
C ALA A 84 -19.05 -6.00 -30.29
N ILE A 85 -18.58 -6.87 -29.39
CA ILE A 85 -19.17 -8.21 -29.17
C ILE A 85 -20.58 -8.10 -28.58
N ASN A 86 -20.83 -7.14 -27.69
CA ASN A 86 -22.13 -6.94 -27.06
C ASN A 86 -23.19 -6.44 -28.06
N ASP A 87 -22.79 -5.71 -29.12
CA ASP A 87 -23.66 -5.31 -30.24
C ASP A 87 -24.08 -6.51 -31.11
N PHE A 88 -23.20 -7.52 -31.23
CA PHE A 88 -23.55 -8.84 -31.79
C PHE A 88 -24.35 -9.75 -30.82
N GLY A 89 -24.57 -9.32 -29.58
CA GLY A 89 -25.31 -10.07 -28.56
C GLY A 89 -26.82 -9.81 -28.62
N ASP A 90 -27.23 -8.57 -28.87
CA ASP A 90 -28.65 -8.20 -28.91
C ASP A 90 -29.36 -8.71 -30.18
N ASN A 91 -28.68 -8.75 -31.33
CA ASN A 91 -29.24 -9.31 -32.57
C ASN A 91 -29.29 -10.86 -32.61
N ALA A 92 -28.75 -11.54 -31.59
CA ALA A 92 -28.89 -12.99 -31.42
C ALA A 92 -30.06 -13.36 -30.48
N ALA A 93 -30.64 -12.40 -29.76
CA ALA A 93 -31.80 -12.60 -28.89
C ALA A 93 -33.15 -12.38 -29.61
N GLU A 94 -33.12 -11.89 -30.85
CA GLU A 94 -34.28 -11.74 -31.73
C GLU A 94 -34.30 -12.78 -32.86
N CYS A 95 -34.30 -14.07 -32.50
CA CYS A 95 -34.71 -15.18 -33.38
C CYS A 95 -35.50 -16.22 -32.58
#